data_AF-A0A819WU05-F1
#
_entry.id   AF-A0A819WU05-F1
#
_cell.length_a   1.000
_cell.length_b   1.000
_cell.length_c   1.000
_cell.angle_alpha   90.00
_cell.angle_beta   90.00
_cell.angle_gamma   90.00
#
_symmetry.space_group_name_H-M   'P 1'
#
loop_
_entity.id
_entity.type
_entity.pdbx_description
1 polymer ?
#
loop_
_entity_poly.entity_id
_entity_poly.type
_entity_poly.pdbx_seq_one_letter_code
_entity_poly.pdbx_strand_id
1 'polypeptide(L)'
;MHPLSSMVTQLFIFFSIIAPLTFGLQATDFYVHDLPLLPKGASSIRMHAGLLPVNPQHNGSLFFWHFDKKYASDKLRTVIWLNGGPGCSSSIGAWMEIGPFRFQDQNTMI
;
A
#
# COMPACT_ATOMS: atom_id res chain seq x y z
N MET A 1 -36.87 7.97 39.68
CA MET A 1 -35.76 7.13 39.18
C MET A 1 -35.67 7.27 37.66
N HIS A 2 -35.11 8.38 37.16
CA HIS A 2 -34.98 8.65 35.70
C HIS A 2 -33.67 9.33 35.22
N PRO A 3 -32.63 9.65 36.04
CA PRO A 3 -31.46 10.34 35.50
C PRO A 3 -30.40 9.42 34.88
N LEU A 4 -30.28 8.15 35.30
CA LEU A 4 -29.21 7.28 34.82
C LEU A 4 -29.41 6.74 33.38
N SER A 5 -30.65 6.52 32.92
CA SER A 5 -30.86 5.98 31.55
C SER A 5 -30.59 7.03 30.47
N SER A 6 -30.93 8.30 30.72
CA SER A 6 -30.73 9.40 29.77
C SER A 6 -29.24 9.69 29.55
N MET A 7 -28.41 9.61 30.59
CA MET A 7 -26.96 9.80 30.46
C MET A 7 -26.29 8.69 29.63
N VAL A 8 -26.73 7.44 29.79
CA VAL A 8 -26.20 6.31 29.00
C VAL A 8 -26.61 6.47 27.53
N THR A 9 -27.86 6.80 27.23
CA THR A 9 -28.32 7.01 25.85
C THR A 9 -27.64 8.19 25.17
N GLN A 10 -27.38 9.29 25.89
CA GLN A 10 -26.65 10.45 25.36
C GLN A 10 -25.17 10.15 25.10
N LEU A 11 -24.53 9.32 25.94
CA LEU A 11 -23.15 8.88 25.74
C LEU A 11 -23.00 7.97 24.50
N PHE A 12 -23.99 7.11 24.24
CA PHE A 12 -24.04 6.28 23.02
C PHE A 12 -24.22 7.10 21.74
N ILE A 13 -25.10 8.12 21.75
CA ILE A 13 -25.31 9.00 20.59
C ILE A 13 -24.07 9.85 20.29
N PHE A 14 -23.35 10.30 21.31
CA PHE A 14 -22.07 11.01 21.14
C PHE A 14 -20.99 10.13 20.49
N PHE A 15 -20.94 8.84 20.83
CA PHE A 15 -19.96 7.90 20.27
C PHE A 15 -20.28 7.50 18.82
N SER A 16 -21.56 7.54 18.41
CA SER A 16 -21.98 7.22 17.03
C SER A 16 -21.91 8.39 16.04
N ILE A 17 -21.93 9.65 16.52
CA ILE A 17 -21.86 10.85 15.65
C ILE A 17 -20.42 11.37 15.52
N ILE A 18 -19.52 11.02 16.45
CA ILE A 18 -18.11 11.46 16.47
C ILE A 18 -17.17 10.24 16.44
N ALA A 19 -17.51 9.19 15.68
CA ALA A 19 -16.45 8.48 14.99
C ALA A 19 -16.09 9.41 13.82
N PRO A 20 -14.97 10.16 13.86
CA PRO A 20 -14.54 10.80 12.63
C PRO A 20 -14.48 9.70 11.58
N LEU A 21 -15.09 9.96 10.42
CA LEU A 21 -14.82 9.26 9.18
C LEU A 21 -13.33 9.47 8.86
N THR A 22 -12.44 8.87 9.64
CA THR A 22 -11.09 8.60 9.22
C THR A 22 -11.20 7.43 8.27
N PHE A 23 -11.64 7.71 7.04
CA PHE A 23 -11.23 6.93 5.87
C PHE A 23 -9.72 7.12 5.72
N GLY A 24 -8.97 6.52 6.64
CA GLY A 24 -7.53 6.40 6.55
C GLY A 24 -7.23 5.35 5.50
N LEU A 25 -6.30 5.65 4.60
CA LEU A 25 -5.82 4.69 3.60
C LEU A 25 -5.34 3.43 4.32
N GLN A 26 -5.91 2.27 3.97
CA GLN A 26 -5.51 0.99 4.51
C GLN A 26 -4.57 0.29 3.51
N ALA A 27 -3.67 -0.56 4.02
CA ALA A 27 -2.78 -1.33 3.16
C ALA A 27 -3.55 -2.15 2.10
N THR A 28 -4.73 -2.68 2.47
CA THR A 28 -5.61 -3.44 1.57
C THR A 28 -6.06 -2.65 0.35
N ASP A 29 -6.19 -1.33 0.46
CA ASP A 29 -6.63 -0.46 -0.64
C ASP A 29 -5.58 -0.39 -1.76
N PHE A 30 -4.34 -0.77 -1.46
CA PHE A 30 -3.22 -0.77 -2.39
C PHE A 30 -2.86 -2.16 -2.91
N TYR A 31 -3.56 -3.21 -2.50
CA TYR A 31 -3.17 -4.58 -2.83
C TYR A 31 -3.24 -4.83 -4.34
N VAL A 32 -2.16 -5.38 -4.91
CA VAL A 32 -2.09 -5.76 -6.32
C VAL A 32 -2.47 -7.22 -6.46
N HIS A 33 -3.64 -7.49 -7.04
CA HIS A 33 -4.18 -8.85 -7.19
C HIS A 33 -3.45 -9.67 -8.24
N ASP A 34 -3.19 -9.08 -9.40
CA ASP A 34 -2.61 -9.76 -10.54
C ASP A 34 -1.66 -8.81 -11.26
N LEU A 35 -0.60 -9.38 -11.82
CA LEU A 35 0.33 -8.67 -12.68
C LEU A 35 0.25 -9.30 -14.08
N PRO A 36 -0.16 -8.55 -15.12
CA PRO A 36 -0.22 -9.08 -16.48
C PRO A 36 1.14 -9.64 -16.89
N LEU A 37 1.17 -10.72 -17.68
CA LEU A 37 2.39 -11.40 -18.15
C LEU A 37 3.17 -12.18 -17.09
N LEU A 38 2.79 -12.11 -15.80
CA LEU A 38 3.31 -13.02 -14.78
C LEU A 38 2.52 -14.34 -14.85
N PRO A 39 3.17 -15.50 -15.08
CA PRO A 39 2.46 -16.77 -15.14
C PRO A 39 1.75 -17.07 -13.83
N LYS A 40 0.54 -17.65 -13.92
CA LYS A 40 -0.24 -18.01 -12.72
C LYS A 40 0.54 -19.00 -11.86
N GLY A 41 0.70 -18.66 -10.59
CA GLY A 41 1.47 -19.47 -9.63
C GLY A 41 2.99 -19.29 -9.69
N ALA A 42 3.52 -18.41 -10.56
CA ALA A 42 4.96 -18.16 -10.65
C ALA A 42 5.54 -17.44 -9.42
N SER A 43 4.73 -16.69 -8.67
CA SER A 43 5.17 -15.97 -7.49
C SER A 43 4.12 -15.91 -6.39
N SER A 44 4.57 -15.98 -5.14
CA SER A 44 3.79 -15.78 -3.92
C SER A 44 4.05 -14.41 -3.28
N ILE A 45 4.78 -13.52 -3.96
CA ILE A 45 5.12 -12.19 -3.43
C ILE A 45 3.86 -11.32 -3.44
N ARG A 46 3.42 -10.91 -2.26
CA ARG A 46 2.36 -9.91 -2.10
C ARG A 46 2.90 -8.54 -2.47
N MET A 47 2.05 -7.75 -3.10
CA MET A 47 2.41 -6.46 -3.65
C MET A 47 1.38 -5.41 -3.24
N HIS A 48 1.87 -4.20 -3.00
CA HIS A 48 1.03 -3.05 -2.77
C HIS A 48 1.53 -1.88 -3.61
N ALA A 49 0.66 -1.22 -4.37
CA ALA A 49 1.02 -0.10 -5.21
C ALA A 49 -0.09 0.96 -5.24
N GLY A 50 0.30 2.22 -5.35
CA GLY A 50 -0.66 3.32 -5.42
C GLY A 50 -0.02 4.68 -5.26
N LEU A 51 -0.87 5.69 -5.08
CA LEU A 51 -0.47 7.08 -4.85
C LEU A 51 -0.51 7.39 -3.35
N LEU A 52 0.63 7.79 -2.81
CA LEU A 52 0.77 8.29 -1.45
C LEU A 52 0.72 9.83 -1.47
N PRO A 53 -0.28 10.47 -0.83
CA PRO A 53 -0.31 11.92 -0.70
C PRO A 53 0.88 12.42 0.14
N VAL A 54 1.69 13.32 -0.43
CA VAL A 54 2.85 13.93 0.25
C VAL A 54 2.73 15.45 0.40
N ASN A 55 1.87 16.07 -0.40
CA ASN A 55 1.53 17.48 -0.30
C ASN A 55 0.03 17.67 -0.57
N PRO A 56 -0.85 17.30 0.37
CA PRO A 56 -2.30 17.33 0.17
C PRO A 56 -2.84 18.72 -0.20
N GLN A 57 -2.22 19.79 0.31
CA GLN A 57 -2.62 21.18 0.05
C GLN A 57 -2.48 21.57 -1.43
N HIS A 58 -1.60 20.88 -2.16
CA HIS A 58 -1.34 21.10 -3.59
C HIS A 58 -1.62 19.84 -4.42
N ASN A 59 -2.39 18.88 -3.90
CA ASN A 59 -2.67 17.59 -4.53
C ASN A 59 -1.40 16.79 -4.95
N GLY A 60 -0.27 17.02 -4.29
CA GLY A 60 0.99 16.33 -4.58
C GLY A 60 1.00 14.92 -4.00
N SER A 61 1.26 13.93 -4.85
CA SER A 61 1.35 12.51 -4.48
C SER A 61 2.56 11.84 -5.13
N LEU A 62 3.12 10.85 -4.46
CA LEU A 62 4.16 9.97 -5.02
C LEU A 62 3.57 8.60 -5.31
N PHE A 63 3.87 8.06 -6.48
CA PHE A 63 3.61 6.65 -6.74
C PHE A 63 4.60 5.78 -5.96
N PHE A 64 4.10 4.71 -5.34
CA PHE A 64 4.93 3.69 -4.72
C PHE A 64 4.54 2.31 -5.25
N TRP A 65 5.50 1.37 -5.21
CA TRP A 65 5.25 -0.04 -5.38
C TRP A 65 6.12 -0.83 -4.41
N HIS A 66 5.47 -1.46 -3.44
CA HIS A 66 6.07 -2.27 -2.40
C HIS A 66 5.92 -3.77 -2.72
N PHE A 67 6.97 -4.53 -2.45
CA PHE A 67 7.01 -5.99 -2.58
C PHE A 67 7.33 -6.60 -1.22
N ASP A 68 6.49 -7.51 -0.75
CA ASP A 68 6.76 -8.24 0.49
C ASP A 68 7.99 -9.16 0.35
N LYS A 69 8.59 -9.52 1.48
CA LYS A 69 9.67 -10.50 1.52
C LYS A 69 9.22 -11.84 0.90
N LYS A 70 10.06 -12.41 0.03
CA LYS A 70 9.83 -13.73 -0.58
C LYS A 70 9.93 -14.87 0.44
N TYR A 71 10.82 -14.74 1.42
CA TYR A 71 11.12 -15.78 2.41
C TYR A 71 10.80 -15.33 3.84
N ALA A 72 10.43 -16.29 4.68
CA ALA A 72 10.29 -16.04 6.11
C ALA A 72 11.63 -15.55 6.68
N SER A 73 11.55 -14.58 7.59
CA SER A 73 12.70 -14.02 8.26
C SER A 73 12.25 -13.52 9.61
N ASP A 74 13.05 -13.79 10.63
CA ASP A 74 12.79 -13.42 12.03
C ASP A 74 12.88 -11.92 12.26
N LYS A 75 13.48 -11.18 11.30
CA LYS A 75 13.60 -9.73 11.34
C LYS A 75 12.89 -9.12 10.14
N LEU A 76 11.87 -8.31 10.40
CA LEU A 76 11.22 -7.50 9.37
C LEU A 76 12.07 -6.25 9.11
N ARG A 77 12.41 -6.00 7.86
CA ARG A 77 13.10 -4.80 7.41
C ARG A 77 12.38 -4.24 6.18
N THR A 78 12.10 -2.95 6.18
CA THR A 78 11.59 -2.23 5.02
C THR A 78 12.73 -1.45 4.39
N VAL A 79 12.91 -1.62 3.09
CA VAL A 79 13.92 -0.90 2.30
C VAL A 79 13.19 0.05 1.36
N ILE A 80 13.59 1.31 1.38
CA ILE A 80 13.12 2.31 0.41
C ILE A 80 14.19 2.44 -0.66
N TRP A 81 13.80 2.27 -1.92
CA TRP A 81 14.68 2.41 -3.07
C TRP A 81 14.29 3.64 -3.90
N LEU A 82 15.27 4.51 -4.14
CA LEU A 82 15.11 5.76 -4.89
C LEU A 82 16.13 5.80 -6.01
N ASN A 83 15.66 5.80 -7.26
CA ASN A 83 16.55 6.06 -8.40
C ASN A 83 16.88 7.56 -8.50
N GLY A 84 18.05 7.86 -9.06
CA GLY A 84 18.61 9.22 -9.15
C GLY A 84 18.20 9.98 -10.42
N GLY A 85 19.11 10.81 -10.95
CA GLY A 85 18.86 11.65 -12.11
C GLY A 85 19.18 13.11 -11.84
N PRO A 86 18.19 14.02 -11.93
CA PRO A 86 16.83 13.90 -11.39
C PRO A 86 15.73 13.49 -12.38
N GLY A 87 14.61 12.98 -11.86
CA GLY A 87 13.39 12.70 -12.63
C GLY A 87 13.23 11.27 -13.15
N CYS A 88 14.24 10.41 -12.98
CA CYS A 88 14.11 9.00 -13.32
C CYS A 88 13.18 8.29 -12.32
N SER A 89 12.32 7.41 -12.82
CA SER A 89 11.41 6.64 -11.98
C SER A 89 12.13 5.54 -11.21
N SER A 90 11.77 5.36 -9.93
CA SER A 90 12.19 4.17 -9.16
C SER A 90 11.66 2.85 -9.71
N SER A 91 10.71 2.88 -10.66
CA SER A 91 10.27 1.68 -11.38
C SER A 91 11.41 1.06 -12.21
N ILE A 92 12.44 1.82 -12.59
CA ILE A 92 13.66 1.27 -13.19
C ILE A 92 14.33 0.31 -12.20
N GLY A 93 14.48 0.72 -10.94
CA GLY A 93 14.98 -0.14 -9.87
C GLY A 93 14.14 -1.41 -9.67
N ALA A 94 12.82 -1.27 -9.74
CA ALA A 94 11.90 -2.40 -9.62
C ALA A 94 12.01 -3.40 -10.79
N TRP A 95 12.12 -2.92 -12.03
CA TRP A 95 12.05 -3.78 -13.21
C TRP A 95 13.40 -4.24 -13.75
N MET A 96 14.46 -3.45 -13.56
CA MET A 96 15.74 -3.65 -14.23
C MET A 96 16.90 -3.89 -13.27
N GLU A 97 16.76 -3.54 -11.99
CA GLU A 97 17.88 -3.59 -11.03
C GLU A 97 17.63 -4.62 -9.92
N ILE A 98 16.81 -4.28 -8.92
CA ILE A 98 16.71 -5.02 -7.65
C ILE A 98 15.32 -5.60 -7.34
N GLY A 99 14.29 -5.24 -8.10
CA GLY A 99 12.94 -5.74 -7.82
C GLY A 99 12.80 -7.23 -8.13
N PRO A 100 11.65 -7.84 -7.76
CA PRO A 100 11.52 -9.30 -7.75
C PRO A 100 11.20 -9.92 -9.11
N PHE A 101 10.80 -9.12 -10.11
CA PHE A 101 10.34 -9.63 -11.41
C PHE A 101 11.19 -9.10 -12.56
N ARG A 102 11.39 -9.92 -13.58
CA ARG A 102 12.08 -9.56 -14.83
C ARG A 102 11.25 -9.96 -16.03
N PHE A 103 11.41 -9.23 -17.13
CA PHE A 103 10.90 -9.66 -18.42
C PHE A 103 11.84 -10.76 -18.97
N GLN A 104 11.26 -11.92 -19.27
CA GLN A 104 11.95 -12.97 -20.00
C GLN A 104 11.91 -12.68 -21.51
N ASP A 105 10.74 -12.22 -21.98
CA ASP A 105 10.49 -11.79 -23.35
C ASP A 105 9.38 -10.72 -23.37
N GLN A 106 8.85 -10.38 -24.55
CA GLN A 106 7.81 -9.37 -24.73
C GLN A 106 6.46 -9.74 -24.09
N ASN A 107 6.24 -11.02 -23.80
CA ASN A 107 4.95 -11.58 -23.42
C ASN A 107 5.00 -12.33 -22.07
N THR A 108 6.19 -12.48 -21.48
CA THR A 108 6.39 -13.31 -20.30
C THR A 108 7.31 -12.63 -19.28
N MET A 109 6.88 -12.62 -18.02
CA MET A 109 7.70 -12.25 -16.86
C MET A 109 8.05 -13.45 -15.98
N ILE A 110 9.14 -13.33 -15.25
CA ILE A 110 9.66 -14.30 -14.29
C ILE A 110 10.01 -13.65 -12.95
#